data_AF-A0A4S4G4I4-F1
#
_entry.id   AF-A0A4S4G4I4-F1
#
_cell.length_a   1.000
_cell.length_b   1.000
_cell.length_c   1.000
_cell.angle_alpha   90.00
_cell.angle_beta   90.00
_cell.angle_gamma   90.00
#
_symmetry.space_group_name_H-M   'P 1'
#
loop_
_entity.id
_entity.type
_entity.pdbx_description
1 polymer ?
#
loop_
_entity_poly.entity_id
_entity_poly.type
_entity_poly.pdbx_seq_one_letter_code
_entity_poly.pdbx_strand_id
1 'polypeptide(L)'
;MKNLKARKGMAALVTIALVGSTMALAPSAAYAADKGSDQTPKNASMAKVQKAKTKISKLSSDQKSITVKWKKLSSSKADGYQVRYAANSTFKKAKTVKVKKASTAKAVLKKGVKPFTTYYVQVRAYKKVGKKTVYSQWSATKTATTKAKANTGDKKLDKKINSILDKKIKKTGDAGLKKAFDYVAKLPYGTKGATKPKGKWAVTGAKKMISNKGGNCYESAALFCQLAKAMGYNAKAMAGKTSGRPHGWVEIKVSGTWYVCDPNNTTTLLKSPNSKIAKQIVEEKGLALDSCLFMQPKSDTLFVYSK
;
A
#
# COMPACT_ATOMS: atom_id res chain seq x y z
N MET A 1 -7.78 55.99 29.81
CA MET A 1 -7.23 55.87 31.18
C MET A 1 -6.86 54.40 31.46
N LYS A 2 -5.77 54.14 32.21
CA LYS A 2 -5.43 52.88 32.95
C LYS A 2 -5.60 51.54 32.17
N ASN A 3 -4.60 50.91 31.55
CA ASN A 3 -3.29 50.38 32.00
C ASN A 3 -3.34 49.01 32.74
N LEU A 4 -2.43 48.08 32.37
CA LEU A 4 -2.16 46.72 32.95
C LEU A 4 -3.26 45.63 32.74
N LYS A 5 -2.97 44.31 32.70
CA LYS A 5 -1.74 43.53 32.98
C LYS A 5 -1.72 42.20 32.20
N ALA A 6 -0.53 41.75 31.76
CA ALA A 6 -0.34 40.39 31.22
C ALA A 6 -0.27 39.34 32.36
N ARG A 7 -0.58 38.07 32.05
CA ARG A 7 -0.28 36.91 32.92
C ARG A 7 0.58 35.88 32.18
N LYS A 8 1.80 35.66 32.69
CA LYS A 8 2.69 34.54 32.34
C LYS A 8 2.34 33.32 33.19
N GLY A 9 2.51 32.13 32.61
CA GLY A 9 3.21 30.98 33.20
C GLY A 9 2.63 30.29 34.45
N MET A 10 2.57 28.97 34.37
CA MET A 10 2.68 28.12 35.56
C MET A 10 3.42 26.84 35.18
N ALA A 11 4.64 26.69 35.71
CA ALA A 11 5.43 25.47 35.63
C ALA A 11 5.36 24.79 37.01
N ALA A 12 5.27 23.46 37.04
CA ALA A 12 5.23 22.70 38.30
C ALA A 12 6.63 22.18 38.68
N LEU A 13 7.13 22.61 39.83
CA LEU A 13 8.18 21.90 40.58
C LEU A 13 7.52 20.92 41.56
N VAL A 14 8.12 19.73 41.74
CA VAL A 14 8.32 19.02 43.03
C VAL A 14 9.55 18.10 42.82
N THR A 15 10.77 18.48 43.23
CA THR A 15 11.44 18.31 44.55
C THR A 15 12.29 17.02 44.64
N ILE A 16 13.53 17.19 45.07
CA ILE A 16 14.57 16.16 45.24
C ILE A 16 14.66 15.76 46.72
N ALA A 17 14.99 14.50 47.01
CA ALA A 17 15.53 14.08 48.30
C ALA A 17 16.83 13.28 48.10
N LEU A 18 17.89 13.69 48.78
CA LEU A 18 19.19 13.01 48.87
C LEU A 18 19.43 12.64 50.34
N VAL A 19 20.05 11.49 50.61
CA VAL A 19 20.61 11.17 51.94
C VAL A 19 21.96 10.46 51.73
N GLY A 20 23.03 10.92 52.39
CA GLY A 20 24.33 10.20 52.51
C GLY A 20 24.20 8.99 53.45
N SER A 21 25.12 8.03 53.57
CA SER A 21 26.57 8.11 53.85
C SER A 21 27.09 6.64 53.98
N THR A 22 28.36 6.26 54.16
CA THR A 22 29.67 6.94 54.34
C THR A 22 30.78 6.04 53.77
N MET A 23 32.06 6.45 53.82
CA MET A 23 33.20 5.56 53.53
C MET A 23 33.81 4.94 54.81
N ALA A 24 34.39 3.73 54.69
CA ALA A 24 35.33 3.13 55.63
C ALA A 24 36.40 2.32 54.87
N LEU A 25 37.61 2.18 55.44
CA LEU A 25 38.79 1.62 54.76
C LEU A 25 38.88 0.07 54.84
N ALA A 26 39.77 -0.48 54.00
CA ALA A 26 40.08 -1.91 53.88
C ALA A 26 40.90 -2.47 55.06
N PRO A 27 41.10 -3.81 55.09
CA PRO A 27 42.45 -4.28 54.76
C PRO A 27 42.49 -5.46 53.77
N SER A 28 43.69 -5.69 53.23
CA SER A 28 44.04 -6.75 52.27
C SER A 28 44.45 -8.07 52.93
N ALA A 29 43.92 -9.20 52.47
CA ALA A 29 44.64 -10.49 52.44
C ALA A 29 43.89 -11.56 51.62
N ALA A 30 44.67 -12.55 51.16
CA ALA A 30 44.30 -13.86 50.60
C ALA A 30 44.10 -13.98 49.07
N TYR A 31 45.19 -14.39 48.41
CA TYR A 31 45.14 -15.17 47.17
C TYR A 31 44.35 -16.47 47.42
N ALA A 32 43.29 -16.70 46.66
CA ALA A 32 42.70 -18.03 46.49
C ALA A 32 42.46 -18.26 45.01
N ALA A 33 43.25 -19.15 44.41
CA ALA A 33 43.07 -19.55 43.02
C ALA A 33 41.95 -20.58 42.93
N ASP A 34 40.89 -20.29 42.15
CA ASP A 34 39.96 -21.31 41.68
C ASP A 34 39.82 -21.28 40.16
N LYS A 35 39.69 -22.47 39.57
CA LYS A 35 39.80 -22.74 38.14
C LYS A 35 38.43 -22.69 37.47
N GLY A 36 38.17 -21.58 36.77
CA GLY A 36 37.46 -21.61 35.49
C GLY A 36 35.92 -21.75 35.52
N SER A 37 35.25 -20.69 35.07
CA SER A 37 34.30 -20.87 33.96
C SER A 37 34.18 -19.60 33.11
N ASP A 38 34.60 -19.69 31.84
CA ASP A 38 34.47 -18.58 30.89
C ASP A 38 32.99 -18.38 30.47
N GLN A 39 32.28 -17.49 31.16
CA GLN A 39 30.91 -17.08 30.79
C GLN A 39 30.88 -16.05 29.63
N THR A 40 32.03 -15.66 29.07
CA THR A 40 32.16 -14.55 28.11
C THR A 40 31.75 -14.84 26.63
N PRO A 41 31.62 -16.08 26.09
CA PRO A 41 31.45 -16.25 24.64
C PRO A 41 30.01 -16.00 24.13
N LYS A 42 28.98 -16.08 25.00
CA LYS A 42 27.58 -15.96 24.56
C LYS A 42 27.23 -14.54 24.12
N ASN A 43 27.64 -13.51 24.87
CA ASN A 43 27.23 -12.12 24.59
C ASN A 43 27.93 -11.56 23.34
N ALA A 44 29.24 -11.82 23.18
CA ALA A 44 30.01 -11.45 22.00
C ALA A 44 29.46 -12.07 20.70
N SER A 45 29.04 -13.34 20.75
CA SER A 45 28.40 -14.04 19.63
C SER A 45 27.08 -13.37 19.19
N MET A 46 26.25 -12.92 20.14
CA MET A 46 25.01 -12.19 19.85
C MET A 46 25.29 -10.82 19.21
N ALA A 47 26.25 -10.05 19.72
CA ALA A 47 26.65 -8.76 19.17
C ALA A 47 27.16 -8.87 17.71
N LYS A 48 27.94 -9.92 17.40
CA LYS A 48 28.47 -10.20 16.05
C LYS A 48 27.36 -10.47 15.03
N VAL A 49 26.25 -11.11 15.44
CA VAL A 49 25.06 -11.33 14.59
C VAL A 49 24.26 -10.04 14.39
N GLN A 50 24.10 -9.21 15.42
CA GLN A 50 23.37 -7.95 15.31
C GLN A 50 24.01 -6.96 14.31
N LYS A 51 25.35 -6.87 14.30
CA LYS A 51 26.13 -6.07 13.33
C LYS A 51 26.14 -6.66 11.90
N ALA A 52 25.77 -7.93 11.70
CA ALA A 52 25.89 -8.61 10.40
C ALA A 52 24.74 -8.24 9.42
N LYS A 53 24.92 -7.17 8.64
CA LYS A 53 23.91 -6.66 7.69
C LYS A 53 23.98 -7.38 6.33
N THR A 54 22.86 -7.98 5.91
CA THR A 54 22.68 -8.48 4.53
C THR A 54 22.05 -7.40 3.63
N LYS A 55 22.24 -7.51 2.30
CA LYS A 55 21.78 -6.56 1.27
C LYS A 55 20.96 -7.30 0.21
N ILE A 56 19.76 -6.81 -0.10
CA ILE A 56 18.96 -7.27 -1.26
C ILE A 56 19.77 -6.99 -2.53
N SER A 57 20.00 -8.03 -3.33
CA SER A 57 20.79 -7.98 -4.56
C SER A 57 19.91 -7.87 -5.81
N LYS A 58 18.74 -8.52 -5.82
CA LYS A 58 17.78 -8.42 -6.92
C LYS A 58 16.35 -8.59 -6.41
N LEU A 59 15.44 -7.78 -6.94
CA LEU A 59 14.00 -7.99 -6.90
C LEU A 59 13.52 -8.29 -8.32
N SER A 60 12.58 -9.20 -8.46
CA SER A 60 11.81 -9.38 -9.69
C SER A 60 10.37 -9.70 -9.34
N SER A 61 9.43 -9.12 -10.09
CA SER A 61 8.00 -9.20 -9.78
C SER A 61 7.20 -9.82 -10.92
N ASP A 62 6.08 -10.40 -10.52
CA ASP A 62 5.04 -10.94 -11.38
C ASP A 62 3.68 -10.42 -10.89
N GLN A 63 2.57 -10.85 -11.49
CA GLN A 63 1.21 -10.41 -11.17
C GLN A 63 0.79 -10.68 -9.72
N LYS A 64 1.21 -11.82 -9.14
CA LYS A 64 0.84 -12.23 -7.77
C LYS A 64 2.04 -12.70 -6.94
N SER A 65 3.26 -12.36 -7.35
CA SER A 65 4.45 -12.70 -6.57
C SER A 65 5.61 -11.73 -6.73
N ILE A 66 6.48 -11.71 -5.72
CA ILE A 66 7.77 -11.00 -5.75
C ILE A 66 8.86 -11.99 -5.36
N THR A 67 9.84 -12.19 -6.23
CA THR A 67 11.06 -12.93 -5.91
C THR A 67 12.11 -11.97 -5.37
N VAL A 68 12.64 -12.30 -4.19
CA VAL A 68 13.69 -11.54 -3.51
C VAL A 68 14.96 -12.38 -3.51
N LYS A 69 16.08 -11.81 -3.94
CA LYS A 69 17.43 -12.37 -3.80
C LYS A 69 18.29 -11.41 -2.98
N TRP A 70 19.22 -11.94 -2.19
CA TRP A 70 20.12 -11.15 -1.34
C TRP A 70 21.55 -11.70 -1.34
N LYS A 71 22.51 -10.92 -0.83
CA LYS A 71 23.87 -11.42 -0.55
C LYS A 71 23.81 -12.36 0.65
N LYS A 72 24.29 -13.61 0.46
CA LYS A 72 24.46 -14.59 1.55
C LYS A 72 25.44 -14.03 2.60
N LEU A 73 25.22 -14.39 3.86
CA LEU A 73 26.22 -14.30 4.92
C LEU A 73 26.85 -15.68 5.12
N SER A 74 28.07 -15.72 5.67
CA SER A 74 28.68 -16.97 6.14
C SER A 74 27.80 -17.64 7.20
N SER A 75 27.73 -18.97 7.20
CA SER A 75 27.01 -19.78 8.21
C SER A 75 27.45 -19.46 9.65
N SER A 76 28.69 -19.01 9.85
CA SER A 76 29.17 -18.52 11.15
C SER A 76 28.34 -17.34 11.71
N LYS A 77 27.72 -16.53 10.83
CA LYS A 77 26.99 -15.30 11.15
C LYS A 77 25.46 -15.44 11.05
N ALA A 78 24.93 -16.52 10.46
CA ALA A 78 23.50 -16.71 10.25
C ALA A 78 23.13 -18.19 10.05
N ASP A 79 22.01 -18.62 10.62
CA ASP A 79 21.40 -19.94 10.32
C ASP A 79 20.34 -19.83 9.22
N GLY A 80 19.80 -18.62 9.01
CA GLY A 80 18.76 -18.36 8.04
C GLY A 80 18.40 -16.88 7.96
N TYR A 81 17.30 -16.59 7.27
CA TYR A 81 16.85 -15.23 7.00
C TYR A 81 15.36 -15.06 7.27
N GLN A 82 14.95 -13.82 7.51
CA GLN A 82 13.56 -13.39 7.49
C GLN A 82 13.42 -12.25 6.48
N VAL A 83 12.48 -12.39 5.55
CA VAL A 83 12.07 -11.31 4.64
C VAL A 83 10.76 -10.73 5.15
N ARG A 84 10.67 -9.41 5.32
CA ARG A 84 9.41 -8.71 5.59
C ARG A 84 8.96 -7.88 4.38
N TYR A 85 7.65 -7.79 4.19
CA TYR A 85 7.07 -7.02 3.10
C TYR A 85 5.70 -6.43 3.45
N ALA A 86 5.43 -5.23 2.94
CA ALA A 86 4.17 -4.51 3.11
C ALA A 86 3.90 -3.62 1.89
N ALA A 87 2.64 -3.25 1.68
CA ALA A 87 2.24 -2.25 0.68
C ALA A 87 2.36 -0.80 1.20
N ASN A 88 3.08 -0.59 2.31
CA ASN A 88 3.35 0.70 2.93
C ASN A 88 4.80 0.74 3.44
N SER A 89 5.41 1.93 3.43
CA SER A 89 6.80 2.15 3.84
C SER A 89 7.05 1.92 5.33
N THR A 90 6.04 2.11 6.17
CA THR A 90 6.10 1.95 7.63
C THR A 90 6.06 0.49 8.09
N PHE A 91 5.89 -0.47 7.17
CA PHE A 91 5.72 -1.90 7.47
C PHE A 91 4.58 -2.22 8.46
N LYS A 92 3.57 -1.35 8.57
CA LYS A 92 2.33 -1.61 9.33
C LYS A 92 1.65 -2.86 8.76
N LYS A 93 1.34 -3.82 9.64
CA LYS A 93 0.78 -5.15 9.29
C LYS A 93 1.62 -5.91 8.24
N ALA A 94 2.94 -5.75 8.26
CA ALA A 94 3.85 -6.45 7.34
C ALA A 94 3.76 -7.97 7.47
N LYS A 95 3.81 -8.64 6.32
CA LYS A 95 3.92 -10.10 6.24
C LYS A 95 5.39 -10.51 6.30
N THR A 96 5.70 -11.70 6.81
CA THR A 96 7.06 -12.23 6.82
C THR A 96 7.15 -13.62 6.21
N VAL A 97 8.32 -13.94 5.64
CA VAL A 97 8.71 -15.28 5.18
C VAL A 97 10.04 -15.63 5.85
N LYS A 98 10.12 -16.81 6.47
CA LYS A 98 11.34 -17.31 7.13
C LYS A 98 12.01 -18.36 6.22
N VAL A 99 13.29 -18.16 5.92
CA VAL A 99 14.12 -19.08 5.14
C VAL A 99 15.06 -19.79 6.11
N LYS A 100 14.87 -21.10 6.26
CA LYS A 100 15.49 -21.91 7.33
C LYS A 100 16.97 -22.31 7.10
N LYS A 101 17.53 -22.06 5.90
CA LYS A 101 18.89 -22.48 5.51
C LYS A 101 19.75 -21.25 5.14
N ALA A 102 20.88 -21.06 5.81
CA ALA A 102 21.82 -19.96 5.58
C ALA A 102 22.38 -19.91 4.14
N SER A 103 22.54 -21.08 3.51
CA SER A 103 22.96 -21.25 2.12
C SER A 103 21.92 -20.76 1.09
N THR A 104 20.66 -20.56 1.51
CA THR A 104 19.55 -20.15 0.64
C THR A 104 19.32 -18.64 0.75
N ALA A 105 19.64 -17.90 -0.33
CA ALA A 105 19.41 -16.45 -0.42
C ALA A 105 18.37 -16.07 -1.49
N LYS A 106 17.24 -16.78 -1.48
CA LYS A 106 16.06 -16.53 -2.33
C LYS A 106 14.78 -16.76 -1.52
N ALA A 107 13.79 -15.90 -1.70
CA ALA A 107 12.41 -16.14 -1.26
C ALA A 107 11.43 -15.71 -2.35
N VAL A 108 10.26 -16.37 -2.40
CA VAL A 108 9.14 -15.97 -3.26
C VAL A 108 7.97 -15.57 -2.37
N LEU A 109 7.60 -14.29 -2.42
CA LEU A 109 6.53 -13.69 -1.64
C LEU A 109 5.23 -13.86 -2.44
N LYS A 110 4.25 -14.60 -1.90
CA LYS A 110 2.93 -14.83 -2.54
C LYS A 110 1.73 -14.43 -1.67
N LYS A 111 1.80 -14.64 -0.34
CA LYS A 111 0.64 -14.50 0.57
C LYS A 111 0.09 -13.07 0.55
N GLY A 112 -1.13 -12.89 0.04
CA GLY A 112 -1.78 -11.58 -0.06
C GLY A 112 -0.93 -10.53 -0.81
N VAL A 113 -0.28 -10.95 -1.89
CA VAL A 113 0.35 -10.09 -2.89
C VAL A 113 -0.68 -9.80 -4.00
N LYS A 114 -0.97 -8.52 -4.24
CA LYS A 114 -1.94 -8.04 -5.25
C LYS A 114 -1.21 -7.64 -6.55
N PRO A 115 -1.89 -7.69 -7.72
CA PRO A 115 -1.35 -7.12 -8.96
C PRO A 115 -1.22 -5.59 -8.88
N PHE A 116 -0.42 -5.02 -9.79
CA PHE A 116 -0.18 -3.58 -9.96
C PHE A 116 -0.03 -2.78 -8.65
N THR A 117 0.69 -3.36 -7.68
CA THR A 117 0.85 -2.84 -6.32
C THR A 117 2.33 -2.74 -5.99
N THR A 118 2.75 -1.59 -5.47
CA THR A 118 4.11 -1.41 -4.97
C THR A 118 4.25 -2.01 -3.57
N TYR A 119 5.26 -2.86 -3.38
CA TYR A 119 5.62 -3.43 -2.09
C TYR A 119 7.01 -2.95 -1.65
N TYR A 120 7.10 -2.60 -0.38
CA TYR A 120 8.35 -2.35 0.34
C TYR A 120 8.84 -3.67 0.92
N VAL A 121 10.13 -3.97 0.74
CA VAL A 121 10.75 -5.25 1.08
C VAL A 121 12.06 -5.01 1.84
N GLN A 122 12.26 -5.76 2.92
CA GLN A 122 13.52 -5.83 3.65
C GLN A 122 13.84 -7.28 4.01
N VAL A 123 15.13 -7.59 4.17
CA VAL A 123 15.62 -8.88 4.65
C VAL A 123 16.54 -8.69 5.85
N ARG A 124 16.50 -9.60 6.81
CA ARG A 124 17.47 -9.70 7.90
C ARG A 124 17.92 -11.15 8.08
N ALA A 125 19.13 -11.34 8.57
CA ALA A 125 19.60 -12.64 9.02
C ALA A 125 19.08 -12.93 10.42
N TYR A 126 19.06 -14.22 10.79
CA TYR A 126 18.88 -14.66 12.17
C TYR A 126 19.85 -15.79 12.49
N LYS A 127 20.17 -15.93 13.78
CA LYS A 127 20.91 -17.05 14.35
C LYS A 127 20.25 -17.53 15.63
N LYS A 128 20.24 -18.84 15.88
CA LYS A 128 19.87 -19.43 17.17
C LYS A 128 21.10 -19.44 18.08
N VAL A 129 20.91 -19.01 19.31
CA VAL A 129 21.93 -19.09 20.37
C VAL A 129 21.24 -19.75 21.56
N GLY A 130 21.48 -21.05 21.72
CA GLY A 130 20.65 -21.91 22.57
C GLY A 130 19.17 -21.84 22.18
N LYS A 131 18.29 -21.63 23.16
CA LYS A 131 16.83 -21.50 22.96
C LYS A 131 16.40 -20.14 22.35
N LYS A 132 17.27 -19.12 22.31
CA LYS A 132 16.93 -17.76 21.83
C LYS A 132 17.25 -17.58 20.33
N THR A 133 16.42 -16.82 19.60
CA THR A 133 16.72 -16.40 18.22
C THR A 133 17.15 -14.94 18.19
N VAL A 134 18.39 -14.67 17.79
CA VAL A 134 18.94 -13.34 17.61
C VAL A 134 18.80 -12.92 16.15
N TYR A 135 18.46 -11.66 15.92
CA TYR A 135 18.24 -11.09 14.58
C TYR A 135 19.25 -10.00 14.29
N SER A 136 19.71 -9.94 13.04
CA SER A 136 20.45 -8.78 12.54
C SER A 136 19.52 -7.57 12.35
N GLN A 137 20.11 -6.39 12.19
CA GLN A 137 19.40 -5.23 11.65
C GLN A 137 18.79 -5.54 10.27
N TRP A 138 17.69 -4.87 9.94
CA TRP A 138 17.07 -4.97 8.63
C TRP A 138 17.97 -4.38 7.53
N SER A 139 17.93 -4.97 6.35
CA SER A 139 18.53 -4.37 5.15
C SER A 139 17.96 -2.98 4.87
N ALA A 140 18.64 -2.19 4.05
CA ALA A 140 17.99 -1.05 3.41
C ALA A 140 16.70 -1.50 2.70
N THR A 141 15.66 -0.67 2.76
CA THR A 141 14.39 -0.94 2.09
C THR A 141 14.58 -0.92 0.58
N LYS A 142 13.98 -1.88 -0.12
CA LYS A 142 13.85 -1.86 -1.57
C LYS A 142 12.38 -2.01 -1.95
N THR A 143 12.00 -1.44 -3.08
CA THR A 143 10.63 -1.48 -3.61
C THR A 143 10.55 -2.39 -4.83
N ALA A 144 9.39 -3.01 -5.02
CA ALA A 144 9.04 -3.72 -6.25
C ALA A 144 7.54 -3.58 -6.54
N THR A 145 7.20 -3.27 -7.78
CA THR A 145 5.83 -3.17 -8.26
C THR A 145 5.44 -4.48 -8.95
N THR A 146 4.34 -5.10 -8.53
CA THR A 146 3.76 -6.27 -9.22
C THR A 146 3.16 -5.88 -10.56
N LYS A 147 3.09 -6.83 -11.50
CA LYS A 147 2.54 -6.58 -12.84
C LYS A 147 1.01 -6.44 -12.80
N ALA A 148 0.43 -5.75 -13.78
CA ALA A 148 -1.01 -5.71 -13.97
C ALA A 148 -1.57 -7.10 -14.34
N LYS A 149 -2.83 -7.37 -13.93
CA LYS A 149 -3.55 -8.59 -14.30
C LYS A 149 -4.99 -8.32 -14.73
N ALA A 150 -5.16 -7.84 -15.96
CA ALA A 150 -6.42 -8.01 -16.67
C ALA A 150 -6.78 -9.51 -16.78
N ASN A 151 -8.07 -9.82 -16.64
CA ASN A 151 -8.64 -11.16 -16.74
C ASN A 151 -10.12 -11.06 -17.14
N THR A 152 -10.36 -10.54 -18.34
CA THR A 152 -11.71 -10.25 -18.87
C THR A 152 -12.34 -11.46 -19.59
N GLY A 153 -11.55 -12.50 -19.84
CA GLY A 153 -11.90 -13.63 -20.71
C GLY A 153 -11.53 -13.39 -22.18
N ASP A 154 -11.22 -12.15 -22.58
CA ASP A 154 -10.72 -11.81 -23.91
C ASP A 154 -9.22 -11.50 -23.85
N LYS A 155 -8.39 -12.44 -24.34
CA LYS A 155 -6.92 -12.30 -24.34
C LYS A 155 -6.41 -11.08 -25.14
N LYS A 156 -7.15 -10.59 -26.15
CA LYS A 156 -6.78 -9.39 -26.93
C LYS A 156 -7.10 -8.12 -26.13
N LEU A 157 -8.24 -8.08 -25.44
CA LEU A 157 -8.58 -7.00 -24.51
C LEU A 157 -7.62 -6.95 -23.31
N ASP A 158 -7.29 -8.10 -22.71
CA ASP A 158 -6.39 -8.17 -21.55
C ASP A 158 -4.99 -7.61 -21.87
N LYS A 159 -4.45 -7.92 -23.06
CA LYS A 159 -3.20 -7.31 -23.56
C LYS A 159 -3.31 -5.79 -23.69
N LYS A 160 -4.43 -5.26 -24.22
CA LYS A 160 -4.68 -3.81 -24.35
C LYS A 160 -4.77 -3.13 -22.97
N ILE A 161 -5.51 -3.69 -22.01
CA ILE A 161 -5.64 -3.14 -20.65
C ILE A 161 -4.29 -3.09 -19.94
N ASN A 162 -3.53 -4.19 -19.93
CA ASN A 162 -2.22 -4.23 -19.30
C ASN A 162 -1.25 -3.22 -19.96
N SER A 163 -1.29 -3.08 -21.29
CA SER A 163 -0.51 -2.07 -22.02
C SER A 163 -0.87 -0.63 -21.65
N ILE A 164 -2.16 -0.32 -21.43
CA ILE A 164 -2.59 1.01 -20.94
C ILE A 164 -2.02 1.28 -19.54
N LEU A 165 -2.12 0.30 -18.63
CA LEU A 165 -1.58 0.42 -17.27
C LEU A 165 -0.06 0.63 -17.28
N ASP A 166 0.68 -0.20 -18.01
CA ASP A 166 2.15 -0.16 -18.06
C ASP A 166 2.70 1.05 -18.84
N LYS A 167 2.04 1.49 -19.92
CA LYS A 167 2.55 2.57 -20.80
C LYS A 167 1.99 3.96 -20.49
N LYS A 168 0.70 4.08 -20.14
CA LYS A 168 0.02 5.37 -19.94
C LYS A 168 -0.15 5.70 -18.46
N ILE A 169 -0.57 4.74 -17.63
CA ILE A 169 -0.84 5.00 -16.20
C ILE A 169 0.48 5.08 -15.41
N LYS A 170 1.33 4.05 -15.44
CA LYS A 170 2.68 4.06 -14.80
C LYS A 170 2.71 4.43 -13.31
N LYS A 171 1.57 4.39 -12.60
CA LYS A 171 1.43 4.64 -11.16
C LYS A 171 0.55 3.55 -10.55
N THR A 172 0.86 3.10 -9.34
CA THR A 172 0.10 2.07 -8.61
C THR A 172 -0.75 2.67 -7.49
N GLY A 173 -1.65 1.87 -6.91
CA GLY A 173 -2.48 2.33 -5.80
C GLY A 173 -3.31 3.54 -6.19
N ASP A 174 -3.54 4.42 -5.23
CA ASP A 174 -4.57 5.46 -5.28
C ASP A 174 -4.27 6.51 -6.37
N ALA A 175 -3.02 6.98 -6.44
CA ALA A 175 -2.55 7.83 -7.53
C ALA A 175 -2.55 7.12 -8.90
N GLY A 176 -2.45 5.79 -8.91
CA GLY A 176 -2.63 4.96 -10.11
C GLY A 176 -4.08 4.88 -10.56
N LEU A 177 -5.00 4.62 -9.62
CA LEU A 177 -6.43 4.52 -9.88
C LEU A 177 -6.97 5.88 -10.32
N LYS A 178 -6.48 6.98 -9.71
CA LYS A 178 -6.77 8.35 -10.12
C LYS A 178 -6.37 8.57 -11.57
N LYS A 179 -5.12 8.22 -11.90
CA LYS A 179 -4.61 8.42 -13.26
C LYS A 179 -5.30 7.52 -14.29
N ALA A 180 -5.78 6.34 -13.89
CA ALA A 180 -6.63 5.49 -14.72
C ALA A 180 -8.01 6.10 -14.96
N PHE A 181 -8.61 6.74 -13.95
CA PHE A 181 -9.84 7.52 -14.09
C PHE A 181 -9.63 8.72 -15.01
N ASP A 182 -8.63 9.57 -14.71
CA ASP A 182 -8.27 10.77 -15.49
C ASP A 182 -7.96 10.41 -16.95
N TYR A 183 -7.38 9.23 -17.21
CA TYR A 183 -7.12 8.72 -18.57
C TYR A 183 -8.42 8.43 -19.33
N VAL A 184 -9.41 7.80 -18.70
CA VAL A 184 -10.70 7.49 -19.33
C VAL A 184 -11.55 8.75 -19.49
N ALA A 185 -11.55 9.64 -18.50
CA ALA A 185 -12.30 10.90 -18.51
C ALA A 185 -11.83 11.89 -19.60
N LYS A 186 -10.59 11.74 -20.09
CA LYS A 186 -10.03 12.52 -21.19
C LYS A 186 -10.30 11.96 -22.59
N LEU A 187 -10.93 10.79 -22.70
CA LEU A 187 -11.29 10.22 -24.00
C LEU A 187 -12.57 10.91 -24.53
N PRO A 188 -12.64 11.22 -25.85
CA PRO A 188 -13.84 11.74 -26.49
C PRO A 188 -15.14 11.05 -26.07
N TYR A 189 -16.11 11.87 -25.66
CA TYR A 189 -17.44 11.43 -25.25
C TYR A 189 -18.43 11.57 -26.41
N GLY A 190 -19.23 10.52 -26.64
CA GLY A 190 -20.33 10.54 -27.59
C GLY A 190 -21.58 9.90 -27.02
N THR A 191 -22.76 10.45 -27.31
CA THR A 191 -24.05 9.96 -26.78
C THR A 191 -24.69 8.86 -27.64
N LYS A 192 -24.18 8.62 -28.85
CA LYS A 192 -24.73 7.64 -29.79
C LYS A 192 -24.71 6.22 -29.18
N GLY A 193 -25.86 5.55 -29.22
CA GLY A 193 -26.02 4.18 -28.70
C GLY A 193 -25.96 4.03 -27.17
N ALA A 194 -26.19 5.10 -26.40
CA ALA A 194 -26.25 5.07 -24.94
C ALA A 194 -27.55 4.43 -24.38
N THR A 195 -27.91 3.24 -24.88
CA THR A 195 -29.05 2.45 -24.38
C THR A 195 -28.62 1.46 -23.30
N LYS A 196 -29.56 1.01 -22.45
CA LYS A 196 -29.26 0.11 -21.33
C LYS A 196 -28.60 -1.19 -21.84
N PRO A 197 -27.36 -1.49 -21.44
CA PRO A 197 -26.61 -2.61 -22.00
C PRO A 197 -27.06 -3.97 -21.42
N LYS A 198 -26.90 -5.04 -22.21
CA LYS A 198 -27.25 -6.43 -21.87
C LYS A 198 -26.00 -7.33 -21.82
N GLY A 199 -26.06 -8.43 -21.07
CA GLY A 199 -25.02 -9.48 -21.04
C GLY A 199 -23.66 -9.00 -20.48
N LYS A 200 -22.55 -9.54 -21.02
CA LYS A 200 -21.16 -9.22 -20.60
C LYS A 200 -20.67 -7.84 -21.07
N TRP A 201 -21.52 -6.81 -20.98
CA TRP A 201 -21.30 -5.49 -21.55
C TRP A 201 -20.04 -4.78 -21.05
N ALA A 202 -19.61 -5.01 -19.81
CA ALA A 202 -18.38 -4.43 -19.28
C ALA A 202 -17.11 -4.92 -20.00
N VAL A 203 -17.17 -6.03 -20.76
CA VAL A 203 -16.07 -6.49 -21.63
C VAL A 203 -16.22 -5.84 -23.01
N THR A 204 -17.41 -5.92 -23.61
CA THR A 204 -17.69 -5.36 -24.94
C THR A 204 -17.52 -3.84 -24.99
N GLY A 205 -18.02 -3.11 -23.98
CA GLY A 205 -17.88 -1.66 -23.87
C GLY A 205 -16.43 -1.22 -23.71
N ALA A 206 -15.63 -1.93 -22.92
CA ALA A 206 -14.19 -1.66 -22.81
C ALA A 206 -13.46 -1.89 -24.14
N LYS A 207 -13.85 -2.91 -24.93
CA LYS A 207 -13.32 -3.11 -26.29
C LYS A 207 -13.68 -1.95 -27.21
N LYS A 208 -14.95 -1.51 -27.22
CA LYS A 208 -15.42 -0.36 -28.02
C LYS A 208 -14.68 0.92 -27.64
N MET A 209 -14.62 1.26 -26.36
CA MET A 209 -13.93 2.45 -25.84
C MET A 209 -12.46 2.54 -26.29
N ILE A 210 -11.74 1.41 -26.26
CA ILE A 210 -10.34 1.37 -26.71
C ILE A 210 -10.21 1.41 -28.23
N SER A 211 -11.06 0.69 -28.98
CA SER A 211 -10.97 0.65 -30.45
C SER A 211 -11.39 1.97 -31.10
N ASN A 212 -12.46 2.59 -30.59
CA ASN A 212 -13.02 3.84 -31.09
C ASN A 212 -12.28 5.08 -30.56
N LYS A 213 -11.34 4.88 -29.60
CA LYS A 213 -10.63 5.95 -28.86
C LYS A 213 -11.58 6.92 -28.13
N GLY A 214 -12.78 6.48 -27.78
CA GLY A 214 -13.88 7.29 -27.25
C GLY A 214 -15.16 6.47 -27.17
N GLY A 215 -16.23 7.02 -26.59
CA GLY A 215 -17.49 6.29 -26.42
C GLY A 215 -18.49 6.96 -25.48
N ASN A 216 -19.55 6.22 -25.14
CA ASN A 216 -20.61 6.66 -24.22
C ASN A 216 -20.34 6.29 -22.75
N CYS A 217 -21.29 6.60 -21.86
CA CYS A 217 -21.14 6.42 -20.41
C CYS A 217 -20.90 4.95 -20.01
N TYR A 218 -21.56 4.00 -20.67
CA TYR A 218 -21.34 2.58 -20.45
C TYR A 218 -19.95 2.13 -20.92
N GLU A 219 -19.46 2.67 -22.04
CA GLU A 219 -18.16 2.30 -22.61
C GLU A 219 -16.99 2.85 -21.78
N SER A 220 -17.12 4.08 -21.29
CA SER A 220 -16.19 4.68 -20.33
C SER A 220 -16.19 3.95 -18.98
N ALA A 221 -17.38 3.72 -18.39
CA ALA A 221 -17.50 2.97 -17.13
C ALA A 221 -16.94 1.54 -17.27
N ALA A 222 -17.19 0.88 -18.39
CA ALA A 222 -16.62 -0.43 -18.70
C ALA A 222 -15.08 -0.37 -18.71
N LEU A 223 -14.47 0.56 -19.47
CA LEU A 223 -13.01 0.67 -19.55
C LEU A 223 -12.38 0.97 -18.18
N PHE A 224 -12.90 1.94 -17.42
CA PHE A 224 -12.38 2.28 -16.11
C PHE A 224 -12.50 1.10 -15.12
N CYS A 225 -13.64 0.39 -15.12
CA CYS A 225 -13.84 -0.80 -14.30
C CYS A 225 -12.81 -1.91 -14.62
N GLN A 226 -12.51 -2.17 -15.89
CA GLN A 226 -11.50 -3.18 -16.26
C GLN A 226 -10.08 -2.76 -15.89
N LEU A 227 -9.74 -1.48 -16.00
CA LEU A 227 -8.47 -0.93 -15.50
C LEU A 227 -8.36 -1.13 -13.97
N ALA A 228 -9.37 -0.74 -13.20
CA ALA A 228 -9.41 -0.92 -11.75
C ALA A 228 -9.29 -2.40 -11.33
N LYS A 229 -10.00 -3.32 -12.00
CA LYS A 229 -9.89 -4.77 -11.78
C LYS A 229 -8.48 -5.29 -12.09
N ALA A 230 -7.88 -4.85 -13.18
CA ALA A 230 -6.52 -5.24 -13.57
C ALA A 230 -5.44 -4.72 -12.59
N MET A 231 -5.75 -3.62 -11.90
CA MET A 231 -4.99 -3.09 -10.77
C MET A 231 -5.26 -3.79 -9.43
N GLY A 232 -6.19 -4.75 -9.38
CA GLY A 232 -6.51 -5.53 -8.18
C GLY A 232 -7.55 -4.90 -7.25
N TYR A 233 -8.29 -3.88 -7.70
CA TYR A 233 -9.44 -3.34 -6.98
C TYR A 233 -10.69 -4.20 -7.19
N ASN A 234 -11.54 -4.25 -6.17
CA ASN A 234 -12.88 -4.84 -6.28
C ASN A 234 -13.81 -3.81 -6.91
N ALA A 235 -13.88 -3.79 -8.24
CA ALA A 235 -14.69 -2.86 -9.01
C ALA A 235 -15.87 -3.56 -9.73
N LYS A 236 -16.99 -2.85 -9.88
CA LYS A 236 -18.17 -3.25 -10.64
C LYS A 236 -18.51 -2.15 -11.64
N ALA A 237 -18.85 -2.51 -12.87
CA ALA A 237 -19.41 -1.57 -13.83
C ALA A 237 -20.94 -1.65 -13.68
N MET A 238 -21.58 -0.51 -13.51
CA MET A 238 -22.99 -0.39 -13.16
C MET A 238 -23.75 0.27 -14.30
N ALA A 239 -25.01 -0.14 -14.47
CA ALA A 239 -25.89 0.40 -15.50
C ALA A 239 -27.27 0.65 -14.89
N GLY A 240 -27.73 1.89 -14.94
CA GLY A 240 -28.98 2.32 -14.33
C GLY A 240 -29.49 3.61 -14.96
N LYS A 241 -30.01 4.51 -14.13
CA LYS A 241 -30.45 5.85 -14.52
C LYS A 241 -29.77 6.93 -13.67
N THR A 242 -29.73 8.16 -14.15
CA THR A 242 -29.41 9.37 -13.38
C THR A 242 -30.26 10.50 -13.95
N SER A 243 -31.01 11.21 -13.10
CA SER A 243 -32.01 12.22 -13.54
C SER A 243 -32.94 11.68 -14.64
N GLY A 244 -33.49 10.48 -14.42
CA GLY A 244 -34.36 9.76 -15.37
C GLY A 244 -33.67 9.13 -16.60
N ARG A 245 -32.49 9.62 -17.00
CA ARG A 245 -31.79 9.20 -18.23
C ARG A 245 -30.92 7.95 -18.02
N PRO A 246 -30.80 7.03 -19.01
CA PRO A 246 -29.90 5.87 -18.91
C PRO A 246 -28.45 6.31 -18.69
N HIS A 247 -27.79 5.73 -17.69
CA HIS A 247 -26.42 6.10 -17.32
C HIS A 247 -25.59 4.92 -16.81
N GLY A 248 -24.26 5.02 -16.93
CA GLY A 248 -23.29 4.02 -16.50
C GLY A 248 -22.20 4.62 -15.62
N TRP A 249 -21.84 3.93 -14.53
CA TRP A 249 -20.81 4.33 -13.58
C TRP A 249 -20.00 3.12 -13.09
N VAL A 250 -19.00 3.33 -12.24
CA VAL A 250 -18.22 2.27 -11.60
C VAL A 250 -18.36 2.35 -10.09
N GLU A 251 -18.56 1.22 -9.44
CA GLU A 251 -18.49 1.08 -7.98
C GLU A 251 -17.21 0.37 -7.59
N ILE A 252 -16.43 0.92 -6.65
CA ILE A 252 -15.16 0.34 -6.19
C ILE A 252 -15.19 0.18 -4.67
N LYS A 253 -14.88 -1.03 -4.16
CA LYS A 253 -14.76 -1.29 -2.72
C LYS A 253 -13.33 -1.08 -2.24
N VAL A 254 -13.12 -0.12 -1.33
CA VAL A 254 -11.82 0.15 -0.69
C VAL A 254 -11.99 0.25 0.82
N SER A 255 -11.13 -0.46 1.56
CA SER A 255 -11.11 -0.52 3.04
C SER A 255 -12.43 -0.93 3.73
N GLY A 256 -13.44 -1.40 2.99
CA GLY A 256 -14.76 -1.77 3.51
C GLY A 256 -15.89 -0.95 2.88
N THR A 257 -15.59 0.29 2.52
CA THR A 257 -16.50 1.27 1.91
C THR A 257 -16.64 1.04 0.40
N TRP A 258 -17.84 1.26 -0.15
CA TRP A 258 -18.09 1.35 -1.58
C TRP A 258 -18.08 2.81 -2.04
N TYR A 259 -17.45 3.06 -3.18
CA TYR A 259 -17.29 4.39 -3.76
C TYR A 259 -17.82 4.40 -5.18
N VAL A 260 -18.58 5.43 -5.54
CA VAL A 260 -19.06 5.66 -6.92
C VAL A 260 -18.03 6.51 -7.67
N CYS A 261 -17.67 6.06 -8.86
CA CYS A 261 -16.73 6.72 -9.77
C CYS A 261 -17.35 6.84 -11.16
N ASP A 262 -17.50 8.07 -11.64
CA ASP A 262 -18.13 8.40 -12.92
C ASP A 262 -17.14 9.19 -13.80
N PRO A 263 -16.44 8.52 -14.76
CA PRO A 263 -15.48 9.20 -15.64
C PRO A 263 -16.08 10.26 -16.57
N ASN A 264 -17.41 10.35 -16.65
CA ASN A 264 -18.13 11.10 -17.67
C ASN A 264 -18.84 12.33 -17.10
N ASN A 265 -19.12 12.35 -15.80
CA ASN A 265 -19.70 13.50 -15.07
C ASN A 265 -18.64 14.37 -14.38
N THR A 266 -17.44 14.42 -14.96
CA THR A 266 -16.30 15.15 -14.40
C THR A 266 -16.43 16.67 -14.50
N THR A 267 -17.29 17.21 -15.35
CA THR A 267 -17.40 18.68 -15.52
C THR A 267 -18.35 19.35 -14.52
N THR A 268 -19.46 18.69 -14.15
CA THR A 268 -20.52 19.32 -13.31
C THR A 268 -20.22 19.18 -11.82
N LEU A 269 -19.79 17.98 -11.39
CA LEU A 269 -19.65 17.65 -9.97
C LEU A 269 -18.27 18.01 -9.41
N LEU A 270 -17.26 18.17 -10.27
CA LEU A 270 -15.94 18.67 -9.86
C LEU A 270 -15.88 20.19 -9.72
N LYS A 271 -16.71 20.94 -10.44
CA LYS A 271 -16.76 22.42 -10.35
C LYS A 271 -17.50 22.90 -9.11
N SER A 272 -18.60 22.23 -8.74
CA SER A 272 -19.48 22.66 -7.65
C SER A 272 -19.95 21.48 -6.79
N PRO A 273 -19.04 20.86 -6.00
CA PRO A 273 -19.37 19.67 -5.18
C PRO A 273 -20.48 19.92 -4.14
N ASN A 274 -20.69 21.17 -3.72
CA ASN A 274 -21.73 21.57 -2.76
C ASN A 274 -23.05 22.03 -3.41
N SER A 275 -23.18 21.97 -4.74
CA SER A 275 -24.39 22.44 -5.45
C SER A 275 -25.64 21.61 -5.10
N LYS A 276 -26.83 22.23 -5.19
CA LYS A 276 -28.12 21.51 -5.01
C LYS A 276 -28.22 20.29 -5.94
N ILE A 277 -27.71 20.39 -7.16
CA ILE A 277 -27.66 19.27 -8.13
C ILE A 277 -26.76 18.14 -7.65
N ALA A 278 -25.60 18.45 -7.05
CA ALA A 278 -24.73 17.43 -6.46
C ALA A 278 -25.41 16.72 -5.27
N LYS A 279 -26.08 17.48 -4.39
CA LYS A 279 -26.86 16.95 -3.26
C LYS A 279 -28.01 16.05 -3.72
N GLN A 280 -28.79 16.50 -4.70
CA GLN A 280 -29.89 15.70 -5.25
C GLN A 280 -29.39 14.40 -5.92
N ILE A 281 -28.29 14.44 -6.67
CA ILE A 281 -27.67 13.23 -7.26
C ILE A 281 -27.17 12.24 -6.19
N VAL A 282 -26.81 12.74 -5.01
CA VAL A 282 -26.37 11.95 -3.85
C VAL A 282 -27.58 11.31 -3.16
N GLU A 283 -28.59 12.14 -2.84
CA GLU A 283 -29.83 11.78 -2.14
C GLU A 283 -30.68 10.78 -2.95
N GLU A 284 -30.92 11.03 -4.24
CA GLU A 284 -31.65 10.11 -5.16
C GLU A 284 -30.97 8.73 -5.28
N LYS A 285 -29.68 8.63 -4.95
CA LYS A 285 -28.88 7.39 -5.04
C LYS A 285 -28.70 6.69 -3.68
N GLY A 286 -29.20 7.26 -2.59
CA GLY A 286 -29.02 6.72 -1.23
C GLY A 286 -27.55 6.69 -0.77
N LEU A 287 -26.71 7.52 -1.39
CA LEU A 287 -25.29 7.71 -1.06
C LEU A 287 -25.21 8.84 -0.02
N ALA A 288 -24.24 8.83 0.89
CA ALA A 288 -23.93 10.08 1.61
C ALA A 288 -23.14 11.01 0.67
N LEU A 289 -23.20 12.34 0.87
CA LEU A 289 -22.34 13.27 0.13
C LEU A 289 -20.87 12.84 0.26
N ASP A 290 -20.55 12.42 1.47
CA ASP A 290 -19.29 11.89 1.96
C ASP A 290 -18.90 10.57 1.26
N SER A 291 -19.87 9.73 0.84
CA SER A 291 -19.64 8.48 0.09
C SER A 291 -19.44 8.69 -1.42
N CYS A 292 -19.98 9.79 -1.92
CA CYS A 292 -19.94 10.17 -3.33
C CYS A 292 -18.59 10.78 -3.65
N LEU A 293 -17.63 9.92 -4.02
CA LEU A 293 -16.25 10.32 -4.28
C LEU A 293 -16.09 11.07 -5.61
N PHE A 294 -16.69 12.25 -5.69
CA PHE A 294 -16.40 13.25 -6.70
C PHE A 294 -15.01 13.81 -6.41
N MET A 295 -14.05 13.35 -7.21
CA MET A 295 -12.61 13.50 -6.99
C MET A 295 -12.11 14.95 -7.12
N GLN A 296 -12.37 15.79 -6.12
CA GLN A 296 -11.70 17.10 -5.98
C GLN A 296 -10.42 17.00 -5.12
N PRO A 297 -9.37 17.76 -5.46
CA PRO A 297 -8.02 17.44 -5.00
C PRO A 297 -7.66 18.14 -3.68
N LYS A 298 -7.32 17.35 -2.66
CA LYS A 298 -6.31 17.74 -1.66
C LYS A 298 -5.27 16.61 -1.56
N SER A 299 -4.05 16.90 -2.02
CA SER A 299 -2.82 16.09 -1.95
C SER A 299 -2.91 14.61 -2.36
N ASP A 300 -2.47 14.29 -3.60
CA ASP A 300 -1.96 12.98 -4.11
C ASP A 300 -2.72 11.66 -3.82
N THR A 301 -3.89 11.73 -3.18
CA THR A 301 -4.61 10.58 -2.64
C THR A 301 -6.03 10.55 -3.18
N LEU A 302 -6.52 9.36 -3.56
CA LEU A 302 -7.84 9.17 -4.16
C LEU A 302 -8.86 8.65 -3.14
N PHE A 303 -8.90 9.16 -1.90
CA PHE A 303 -9.98 8.81 -0.98
C PHE A 303 -10.44 9.99 -0.13
N VAL A 304 -11.72 10.34 -0.23
CA VAL A 304 -12.42 11.33 0.58
C VAL A 304 -13.76 10.71 1.00
N TYR A 305 -13.79 10.29 2.27
CA TYR A 305 -14.91 9.89 3.15
C TYR A 305 -15.89 8.77 2.74
N SER A 306 -16.69 8.34 3.72
CA SER A 306 -17.61 7.20 3.63
C SER A 306 -18.97 7.57 4.19
N LYS A 307 -19.94 6.68 4.02
CA LYS A 307 -21.07 6.55 4.96
C LYS A 307 -20.56 6.18 6.35
#